data_AF-A0A2K9N978-F1
#
_entry.id   AF-A0A2K9N978-F1
#
_cell.length_a   1.000
_cell.length_b   1.000
_cell.length_c   1.000
_cell.angle_alpha   90.00
_cell.angle_beta   90.00
_cell.angle_gamma   90.00
#
_symmetry.space_group_name_H-M   'P 1'
#
loop_
_entity.id
_entity.type
_entity.pdbx_description
1 polymer ?
#
loop_
_entity_poly.entity_id
_entity_poly.type
_entity_poly.pdbx_seq_one_letter_code
_entity_poly.pdbx_strand_id
1 'polypeptide(L)'
;MSTSPPFTLDEMRNELCAILLFKADDLAMTRDSEAAVSFIGFPSDHYFKESPSQVNLRPFRISSTMHVLFDYAFQVGCADEFREDLLQDAVVFMENIPRAGGQDEKGGETHRFMDADGLCSIVVETAGARWKLENGYGSELSVRELALLARMTEGAVRNALAGAGIKSKGAKTYVSTEFAKDWLAGRRGFVPTTCWTYTAQRAMQDIRLASSIDVFADALSRRAQALQLSNGALAAATGLTKDQVVVWLGGVPPLDPQAAVAIAAPLGLDPALTAGRAIELILRSQA
;
A
#
# COMPACT_ATOMS: atom_id res chain seq x y z
N MET A 1 13.36 17.28 6.56
CA MET A 1 14.44 16.27 6.63
C MET A 1 13.86 14.97 6.10
N SER A 2 14.43 14.38 5.05
CA SER A 2 13.98 13.06 4.57
C SER A 2 14.55 11.99 5.51
N THR A 3 13.68 11.21 6.15
CA THR A 3 14.09 10.12 7.04
C THR A 3 14.07 8.81 6.27
N SER A 4 15.27 8.32 5.91
CA SER A 4 15.45 7.02 5.25
C SER A 4 14.77 5.88 6.02
N PRO A 5 14.21 4.86 5.34
CA PRO A 5 13.62 3.68 6.00
C PRO A 5 14.56 3.03 7.04
N PRO A 6 14.03 2.32 8.06
CA PRO A 6 14.85 1.68 9.10
C PRO A 6 15.70 0.49 8.59
N PHE A 7 15.34 -0.06 7.44
CA PHE A 7 16.06 -1.09 6.70
C PHE A 7 15.76 -0.90 5.20
N THR A 8 16.57 -1.49 4.35
CA THR A 8 16.47 -1.40 2.89
C THR A 8 15.38 -2.32 2.33
N LEU A 9 14.91 -1.99 1.12
CA LEU A 9 13.98 -2.84 0.38
C LEU A 9 14.59 -4.23 0.09
N ASP A 10 15.89 -4.30 -0.18
CA ASP A 10 16.58 -5.55 -0.47
C ASP A 10 16.70 -6.45 0.76
N GLU A 11 16.91 -5.88 1.96
CA GLU A 11 16.87 -6.66 3.21
C GLU A 11 15.48 -7.28 3.43
N MET A 12 14.40 -6.52 3.20
CA MET A 12 13.03 -7.06 3.28
C MET A 12 12.77 -8.14 2.22
N ARG A 13 13.22 -7.93 0.98
CA ARG A 13 13.07 -8.94 -0.10
C ARG A 13 13.84 -10.21 0.21
N ASN A 14 15.02 -10.09 0.81
CA ASN A 14 15.81 -11.24 1.23
C ASN A 14 15.07 -12.04 2.32
N GLU A 15 14.41 -11.37 3.27
CA GLU A 15 13.53 -12.03 4.24
C GLU A 15 12.30 -12.68 3.57
N LEU A 16 11.69 -12.02 2.58
CA LEU A 16 10.59 -12.60 1.79
C LEU A 16 11.01 -13.88 1.05
N CYS A 17 12.22 -13.91 0.47
CA CYS A 17 12.79 -15.12 -0.12
C CYS A 17 12.90 -16.24 0.92
N ALA A 18 13.39 -15.95 2.13
CA ALA A 18 13.45 -16.92 3.22
C ALA A 18 12.05 -17.46 3.59
N ILE A 19 11.05 -16.59 3.70
CA ILE A 19 9.65 -17.01 3.95
C ILE A 19 9.15 -17.99 2.87
N LEU A 20 9.46 -17.72 1.60
CA LEU A 20 9.04 -18.59 0.48
C LEU A 20 9.74 -19.95 0.52
N LEU A 21 11.01 -20.01 0.94
CA LEU A 21 11.71 -21.28 1.16
C LEU A 21 11.02 -22.12 2.24
N PHE A 22 10.58 -21.49 3.34
CA PHE A 22 9.82 -22.19 4.40
C PHE A 22 8.48 -22.71 3.91
N LYS A 23 7.78 -21.97 3.05
CA LYS A 23 6.55 -22.45 2.41
C LYS A 23 6.82 -23.60 1.43
N ALA A 24 7.94 -23.58 0.71
CA ALA A 24 8.34 -24.68 -0.17
C ALA A 24 8.65 -25.94 0.65
N ASP A 25 9.33 -25.80 1.79
CA ASP A 25 9.62 -26.90 2.72
C ASP A 25 8.33 -27.52 3.28
N ASP A 26 7.38 -26.68 3.69
CA ASP A 26 6.05 -27.10 4.16
C ASP A 26 5.27 -27.85 3.07
N LEU A 27 5.33 -27.41 1.81
CA LEU A 27 4.74 -28.13 0.67
C LEU A 27 5.42 -29.48 0.42
N ALA A 28 6.75 -29.55 0.52
CA ALA A 28 7.49 -30.80 0.36
C ALA A 28 7.11 -31.81 1.45
N MET A 29 6.89 -31.33 2.68
CA MET A 29 6.48 -32.13 3.83
C MET A 29 5.02 -32.61 3.76
N THR A 30 4.11 -31.70 3.39
CA THR A 30 2.65 -31.96 3.46
C THR A 30 2.10 -32.61 2.20
N ARG A 31 2.81 -32.51 1.07
CA ARG A 31 2.40 -33.06 -0.21
C ARG A 31 3.50 -33.92 -0.85
N ASP A 32 4.44 -33.31 -1.55
CA ASP A 32 5.56 -33.97 -2.23
C ASP A 32 6.60 -32.95 -2.75
N SER A 33 7.80 -33.42 -3.10
CA SER A 33 8.88 -32.57 -3.62
C SER A 33 8.53 -31.93 -4.97
N GLU A 34 7.67 -32.56 -5.78
CA GLU A 34 7.26 -32.01 -7.09
C GLU A 34 6.43 -30.73 -6.91
N ALA A 35 5.52 -30.70 -5.93
CA ALA A 35 4.75 -29.53 -5.57
C ALA A 35 5.64 -28.38 -5.09
N ALA A 36 6.66 -28.69 -4.28
CA ALA A 36 7.62 -27.69 -3.83
C ALA A 36 8.44 -27.12 -4.98
N VAL A 37 8.94 -27.98 -5.90
CA VAL A 37 9.67 -27.56 -7.11
C VAL A 37 8.80 -26.69 -7.99
N SER A 38 7.54 -27.08 -8.21
CA SER A 38 6.59 -26.31 -9.02
C SER A 38 6.31 -24.93 -8.42
N PHE A 39 6.27 -24.86 -7.08
CA PHE A 39 6.08 -23.61 -6.35
C PHE A 39 7.32 -22.70 -6.38
N ILE A 40 8.50 -23.20 -6.01
CA ILE A 40 9.71 -22.38 -5.78
C ILE A 40 10.62 -22.27 -7.02
N GLY A 41 10.50 -23.21 -7.96
CA GLY A 41 11.18 -23.20 -9.25
C GLY A 41 12.51 -23.96 -9.30
N PHE A 42 12.92 -24.66 -8.23
CA PHE A 42 14.14 -25.48 -8.22
C PHE A 42 14.03 -26.63 -7.21
N PRO A 43 14.78 -27.74 -7.39
CA PRO A 43 14.80 -28.86 -6.44
C PRO A 43 15.74 -28.62 -5.25
N SER A 44 15.35 -29.10 -4.08
CA SER A 44 16.17 -29.17 -2.87
C SER A 44 15.70 -30.34 -1.99
N ASP A 45 16.62 -30.89 -1.20
CA ASP A 45 16.29 -31.85 -0.14
C ASP A 45 15.70 -31.14 1.09
N HIS A 46 16.09 -29.88 1.34
CA HIS A 46 15.71 -29.09 2.51
C HIS A 46 15.67 -27.59 2.18
N TYR A 47 14.52 -27.10 1.70
CA TYR A 47 14.40 -25.72 1.20
C TYR A 47 14.75 -24.68 2.28
N PHE A 48 14.44 -24.94 3.55
CA PHE A 48 14.75 -24.01 4.65
C PHE A 48 16.26 -23.77 4.86
N LYS A 49 17.13 -24.64 4.34
CA LYS A 49 18.60 -24.50 4.37
C LYS A 49 19.17 -23.83 3.13
N GLU A 50 18.36 -23.64 2.10
CA GLU A 50 18.79 -23.01 0.85
C GLU A 50 19.04 -21.51 1.06
N SER A 51 19.87 -20.95 0.18
CA SER A 51 20.13 -19.51 0.20
C SER A 51 18.90 -18.75 -0.31
N PRO A 52 18.46 -17.68 0.37
CA PRO A 52 17.43 -16.78 -0.16
C PRO A 52 17.75 -16.22 -1.56
N SER A 53 19.02 -16.14 -1.94
CA SER A 53 19.47 -15.66 -3.26
C SER A 53 19.10 -16.60 -4.41
N GLN A 54 18.70 -17.85 -4.15
CA GLN A 54 18.24 -18.78 -5.18
C GLN A 54 16.79 -18.54 -5.59
N VAL A 55 16.00 -17.84 -4.76
CA VAL A 55 14.59 -17.61 -5.00
C VAL A 55 14.39 -16.47 -6.01
N ASN A 56 13.74 -16.78 -7.13
CA ASN A 56 13.29 -15.76 -8.07
C ASN A 56 11.94 -15.19 -7.62
N LEU A 57 11.93 -13.95 -7.14
CA LEU A 57 10.70 -13.30 -6.67
C LEU A 57 9.72 -12.89 -7.79
N ARG A 58 10.14 -12.86 -9.06
CA ARG A 58 9.32 -12.34 -10.17
C ARG A 58 7.96 -13.05 -10.37
N PRO A 59 7.85 -14.39 -10.23
CA PRO A 59 6.57 -15.08 -10.39
C PRO A 59 5.60 -14.86 -9.21
N PHE A 60 6.10 -14.41 -8.05
CA PHE A 60 5.31 -14.29 -6.84
C PHE A 60 4.67 -12.91 -6.74
N ARG A 61 3.35 -12.83 -6.95
CA ARG A 61 2.57 -11.58 -6.80
C ARG A 61 2.81 -10.88 -5.47
N ILE A 62 3.02 -11.64 -4.38
CA ILE A 62 3.30 -11.06 -3.06
C ILE A 62 4.57 -10.19 -3.04
N SER A 63 5.53 -10.41 -3.93
CA SER A 63 6.75 -9.60 -4.03
C SER A 63 6.44 -8.15 -4.44
N SER A 64 5.62 -7.95 -5.48
CA SER A 64 5.21 -6.60 -5.87
C SER A 64 4.30 -5.96 -4.82
N THR A 65 3.40 -6.73 -4.21
CA THR A 65 2.58 -6.29 -3.07
C THR A 65 3.47 -5.76 -1.94
N MET A 66 4.44 -6.55 -1.45
CA MET A 66 5.34 -6.16 -0.35
C MET A 66 6.21 -4.94 -0.70
N HIS A 67 6.62 -4.78 -1.95
CA HIS A 67 7.33 -3.58 -2.40
C HIS A 67 6.46 -2.32 -2.28
N VAL A 68 5.21 -2.37 -2.78
CA VAL A 68 4.27 -1.24 -2.65
C VAL A 68 3.98 -0.93 -1.18
N LEU A 69 3.80 -1.96 -0.34
CA LEU A 69 3.63 -1.77 1.10
C LEU A 69 4.88 -1.17 1.77
N PHE A 70 6.10 -1.53 1.36
CA PHE A 70 7.33 -0.95 1.88
C PHE A 70 7.39 0.55 1.60
N ASP A 71 7.14 0.92 0.34
CA ASP A 71 7.10 2.31 -0.11
C ASP A 71 6.05 3.11 0.67
N TYR A 72 4.86 2.54 0.85
CA TYR A 72 3.80 3.16 1.64
C TYR A 72 4.08 3.22 3.15
N ALA A 73 4.61 2.16 3.76
CA ALA A 73 4.95 2.13 5.17
C ALA A 73 5.92 3.28 5.53
N PHE A 74 6.94 3.46 4.69
CA PHE A 74 8.03 4.39 4.95
C PHE A 74 7.98 5.70 4.15
N GLN A 75 6.93 5.89 3.34
CA GLN A 75 6.71 7.09 2.52
C GLN A 75 7.89 7.38 1.58
N VAL A 76 8.30 6.36 0.85
CA VAL A 76 9.36 6.41 -0.17
C VAL A 76 8.83 5.86 -1.49
N GLY A 77 9.62 5.98 -2.56
CA GLY A 77 9.31 5.35 -3.85
C GLY A 77 7.91 5.69 -4.37
N CYS A 78 7.16 4.64 -4.72
CA CYS A 78 5.81 4.70 -5.29
C CYS A 78 4.73 4.44 -4.21
N ALA A 79 4.81 5.12 -3.07
CA ALA A 79 3.85 4.99 -1.97
C ALA A 79 2.38 5.23 -2.38
N ASP A 80 2.15 5.94 -3.48
CA ASP A 80 0.86 6.23 -4.09
C ASP A 80 0.25 5.07 -4.89
N GLU A 81 1.01 4.00 -5.14
CA GLU A 81 0.48 2.75 -5.69
C GLU A 81 -0.22 1.88 -4.63
N PHE A 82 -0.17 2.29 -3.35
CA PHE A 82 -0.85 1.60 -2.28
C PHE A 82 -2.36 1.48 -2.52
N ARG A 83 -2.90 0.31 -2.18
CA ARG A 83 -4.32 0.02 -2.16
C ARG A 83 -4.64 -0.87 -0.96
N GLU A 84 -5.86 -0.78 -0.46
CA GLU A 84 -6.31 -1.57 0.71
C GLU A 84 -6.30 -3.07 0.43
N ASP A 85 -6.64 -3.51 -0.79
CA ASP A 85 -6.60 -4.93 -1.19
C ASP A 85 -5.18 -5.50 -1.08
N LEU A 86 -4.16 -4.71 -1.42
CA LEU A 86 -2.76 -5.12 -1.28
C LEU A 86 -2.38 -5.33 0.19
N LEU A 87 -2.85 -4.46 1.08
CA LEU A 87 -2.64 -4.62 2.52
C LEU A 87 -3.30 -5.90 3.04
N GLN A 88 -4.56 -6.14 2.65
CA GLN A 88 -5.29 -7.34 3.03
C GLN A 88 -4.58 -8.62 2.54
N ASP A 89 -4.17 -8.65 1.26
CA ASP A 89 -3.40 -9.76 0.68
C ASP A 89 -2.12 -10.02 1.48
N ALA A 90 -1.40 -8.96 1.87
CA ALA A 90 -0.16 -9.07 2.64
C ALA A 90 -0.40 -9.57 4.08
N VAL A 91 -1.44 -9.07 4.76
CA VAL A 91 -1.83 -9.56 6.11
C VAL A 91 -2.15 -11.06 6.05
N VAL A 92 -3.01 -11.48 5.11
CA VAL A 92 -3.36 -12.89 4.94
C VAL A 92 -2.12 -13.73 4.62
N PHE A 93 -1.22 -13.23 3.76
CA PHE A 93 0.04 -13.91 3.48
C PHE A 93 0.88 -14.12 4.75
N MET A 94 1.07 -13.08 5.57
CA MET A 94 1.86 -13.12 6.80
C MET A 94 1.25 -14.03 7.88
N GLU A 95 -0.09 -14.08 7.98
CA GLU A 95 -0.80 -14.99 8.89
C GLU A 95 -0.63 -16.47 8.49
N ASN A 96 -0.49 -16.75 7.20
CA ASN A 96 -0.34 -18.10 6.67
C ASN A 96 1.13 -18.54 6.52
N ILE A 97 2.10 -17.85 7.12
CA ILE A 97 3.49 -18.32 7.17
C ILE A 97 3.59 -19.46 8.19
N PRO A 98 4.15 -20.64 7.83
CA PRO A 98 4.44 -21.69 8.79
C PRO A 98 5.25 -21.14 9.97
N ARG A 99 4.69 -21.22 11.19
CA ARG A 99 5.31 -20.70 12.43
C ARG A 99 6.30 -21.67 13.08
N ALA A 100 6.38 -22.88 12.53
CA ALA A 100 7.39 -23.86 12.80
C ALA A 100 7.76 -24.47 11.44
N GLY A 101 9.06 -24.65 11.20
CA GLY A 101 9.58 -25.25 9.98
C GLY A 101 10.90 -25.95 10.24
N GLY A 102 11.39 -26.67 9.24
CA GLY A 102 12.57 -27.50 9.33
C GLY A 102 12.20 -28.98 9.51
N GLN A 103 12.46 -29.78 8.48
CA GLN A 103 12.34 -31.24 8.52
C GLN A 103 13.45 -31.93 9.35
N ASP A 104 14.18 -31.19 10.19
CA ASP A 104 15.27 -31.79 10.94
C ASP A 104 14.79 -32.44 12.25
N GLU A 105 15.63 -33.34 12.79
CA GLU A 105 15.39 -34.02 14.06
C GLU A 105 15.35 -33.05 15.27
N LYS A 106 15.60 -31.75 15.05
CA LYS A 106 15.64 -30.68 16.05
C LYS A 106 14.54 -29.65 15.83
N GLY A 107 13.40 -30.07 15.28
CA GLY A 107 12.28 -29.20 14.96
C GLY A 107 11.97 -28.14 16.02
N GLY A 108 11.56 -26.95 15.57
CA GLY A 108 11.21 -25.82 16.44
C GLY A 108 12.11 -24.59 16.32
N GLU A 109 12.94 -24.48 15.27
CA GLU A 109 13.65 -23.23 14.99
C GLU A 109 12.64 -22.13 14.64
N THR A 110 12.54 -21.12 15.51
CA THR A 110 11.78 -19.90 15.25
C THR A 110 12.69 -18.89 14.59
N HIS A 111 12.38 -18.52 13.35
CA HIS A 111 13.13 -17.51 12.62
C HIS A 111 12.59 -16.12 12.93
N ARG A 112 13.45 -15.10 12.81
CA ARG A 112 13.08 -13.70 13.07
C ARG A 112 11.82 -13.23 12.31
N PHE A 113 11.60 -13.71 11.09
CA PHE A 113 10.40 -13.36 10.31
C PHE A 113 9.10 -13.93 10.90
N MET A 114 9.21 -14.89 11.82
CA MET A 114 8.09 -15.46 12.57
C MET A 114 7.74 -14.62 13.80
N ASP A 115 8.58 -13.66 14.17
CA ASP A 115 8.35 -12.74 15.27
C ASP A 115 7.74 -11.41 14.76
N ALA A 116 7.26 -10.60 15.71
CA ALA A 116 6.77 -9.26 15.42
C ALA A 116 7.86 -8.35 14.81
N ASP A 117 9.15 -8.66 15.06
CA ASP A 117 10.30 -7.87 14.61
C ASP A 117 10.93 -8.37 13.29
N GLY A 118 10.23 -9.27 12.59
CA GLY A 118 10.50 -9.59 11.19
C GLY A 118 10.33 -8.36 10.29
N LEU A 119 11.20 -8.21 9.30
CA LEU A 119 11.18 -7.06 8.38
C LEU A 119 9.87 -6.98 7.57
N CYS A 120 9.38 -8.12 7.06
CA CYS A 120 8.10 -8.21 6.37
C CYS A 120 6.94 -7.88 7.31
N SER A 121 6.96 -8.39 8.56
CA SER A 121 5.96 -8.05 9.59
C SER A 121 5.96 -6.55 9.88
N ILE A 122 7.13 -5.95 10.08
CA ILE A 122 7.27 -4.50 10.30
C ILE A 122 6.68 -3.71 9.13
N VAL A 123 6.94 -4.09 7.88
CA VAL A 123 6.36 -3.43 6.70
C VAL A 123 4.83 -3.50 6.72
N VAL A 124 4.26 -4.71 6.88
CA VAL A 124 2.81 -4.92 6.86
C VAL A 124 2.13 -4.20 8.02
N GLU A 125 2.65 -4.32 9.23
CA GLU A 125 2.10 -3.65 10.42
C GLU A 125 2.22 -2.12 10.33
N THR A 126 3.33 -1.59 9.80
CA THR A 126 3.51 -0.14 9.63
C THR A 126 2.56 0.41 8.57
N ALA A 127 2.41 -0.29 7.44
CA ALA A 127 1.44 0.06 6.41
C ALA A 127 0.00 0.01 6.95
N GLY A 128 -0.35 -1.03 7.71
CA GLY A 128 -1.66 -1.15 8.37
C GLY A 128 -1.92 -0.04 9.38
N ALA A 129 -0.95 0.25 10.26
CA ALA A 129 -1.02 1.35 11.21
C ALA A 129 -1.22 2.71 10.52
N ARG A 130 -0.54 2.93 9.39
CA ARG A 130 -0.67 4.15 8.60
C ARG A 130 -2.04 4.24 7.94
N TRP A 131 -2.48 3.19 7.26
CA TRP A 131 -3.82 3.16 6.64
C TRP A 131 -4.92 3.41 7.67
N LYS A 132 -4.81 2.81 8.86
CA LYS A 132 -5.69 3.02 10.01
C LYS A 132 -5.67 4.48 10.49
N LEU A 133 -4.48 5.08 10.58
CA LEU A 133 -4.31 6.49 10.95
C LEU A 133 -5.05 7.42 9.96
N GLU A 134 -4.99 7.12 8.66
CA GLU A 134 -5.54 8.02 7.63
C GLU A 134 -7.05 7.86 7.45
N ASN A 135 -7.57 6.64 7.46
CA ASN A 135 -8.97 6.36 7.13
C ASN A 135 -9.95 6.55 8.30
N GLY A 136 -9.46 6.63 9.54
CA GLY A 136 -10.24 7.15 10.67
C GLY A 136 -11.54 6.41 10.99
N TYR A 137 -11.72 5.16 10.55
CA TYR A 137 -12.91 4.33 10.82
C TYR A 137 -13.01 3.90 12.29
N GLY A 138 -13.09 4.85 13.23
CA GLY A 138 -13.25 4.62 14.67
C GLY A 138 -12.17 3.76 15.31
N SER A 139 -11.02 3.65 14.65
CA SER A 139 -10.03 2.62 14.92
C SER A 139 -8.91 3.16 15.82
N GLU A 140 -8.91 2.76 17.09
CA GLU A 140 -7.87 3.21 18.03
C GLU A 140 -6.50 2.56 17.70
N LEU A 141 -5.41 3.34 17.69
CA LEU A 141 -4.05 2.83 17.50
C LEU A 141 -3.46 2.29 18.81
N SER A 142 -2.82 1.13 18.72
CA SER A 142 -2.07 0.48 19.80
C SER A 142 -0.68 1.08 19.98
N VAL A 143 -0.04 0.78 21.11
CA VAL A 143 1.36 1.17 21.39
C VAL A 143 2.32 0.66 20.31
N ARG A 144 2.14 -0.57 19.81
CA ARG A 144 2.98 -1.14 18.75
C ARG A 144 2.84 -0.34 17.46
N GLU A 145 1.62 -0.07 17.03
CA GLU A 145 1.34 0.73 15.82
C GLU A 145 1.96 2.13 15.92
N LEU A 146 1.82 2.80 17.07
CA LEU A 146 2.47 4.10 17.32
C LEU A 146 4.00 4.01 17.33
N ALA A 147 4.55 2.93 17.90
CA ALA A 147 5.98 2.68 17.97
C ALA A 147 6.57 2.53 16.56
N LEU A 148 5.90 1.77 15.70
CA LEU A 148 6.28 1.61 14.29
C LEU A 148 6.22 2.94 13.53
N LEU A 149 5.11 3.67 13.62
CA LEU A 149 4.92 4.95 12.93
C LEU A 149 5.91 6.03 13.41
N ALA A 150 6.18 6.10 14.71
CA ALA A 150 7.11 7.07 15.30
C ALA A 150 8.58 6.64 15.23
N ARG A 151 8.85 5.39 14.80
CA ARG A 151 10.17 4.74 14.85
C ARG A 151 10.79 4.78 16.25
N MET A 152 9.99 4.38 17.23
CA MET A 152 10.34 4.34 18.65
C MET A 152 10.17 2.91 19.18
N THR A 153 10.82 2.59 20.29
CA THR A 153 10.49 1.36 21.04
C THR A 153 9.12 1.50 21.72
N GLU A 154 8.40 0.40 21.93
CA GLU A 154 7.13 0.42 22.67
C GLU A 154 7.25 1.04 24.07
N GLY A 155 8.36 0.76 24.80
CA GLY A 155 8.60 1.34 26.12
C GLY A 155 8.68 2.87 26.09
N ALA A 156 9.37 3.43 25.10
CA ALA A 156 9.46 4.87 24.90
C ALA A 156 8.08 5.49 24.56
N VAL A 157 7.27 4.80 23.76
CA VAL A 157 5.89 5.23 23.48
C VAL A 157 5.04 5.21 24.75
N ARG A 158 5.08 4.13 25.54
CA ARG A 158 4.33 4.04 26.81
C ARG A 158 4.70 5.17 27.77
N ASN A 159 5.99 5.46 27.93
CA ASN A 159 6.45 6.56 28.77
C ASN A 159 5.97 7.92 28.25
N ALA A 160 6.01 8.14 26.93
CA ALA A 160 5.52 9.37 26.31
C ALA A 160 4.00 9.55 26.43
N LEU A 161 3.23 8.46 26.31
CA LEU A 161 1.77 8.47 26.48
C LEU A 161 1.38 8.71 27.95
N ALA A 162 2.09 8.08 28.89
CA ALA A 162 1.88 8.31 30.32
C ALA A 162 2.14 9.77 30.71
N GLY A 163 3.20 10.38 30.16
CA GLY A 163 3.50 11.81 30.33
C GLY A 163 2.42 12.74 29.74
N ALA A 164 1.66 12.28 28.75
CA ALA A 164 0.52 12.98 28.17
C ALA A 164 -0.81 12.69 28.92
N GLY A 165 -0.78 11.95 30.03
CA GLY A 165 -1.96 11.61 30.82
C GLY A 165 -2.82 10.49 30.23
N ILE A 166 -2.38 9.84 29.15
CA ILE A 166 -3.08 8.68 28.57
C ILE A 166 -2.81 7.46 29.46
N LYS A 167 -3.88 6.94 30.08
CA LYS A 167 -3.84 5.73 30.91
C LYS A 167 -4.16 4.49 30.08
N SER A 168 -3.55 3.36 30.44
CA SER A 168 -3.84 2.05 29.83
C SER A 168 -5.27 1.61 30.11
N LYS A 169 -5.99 1.12 29.09
CA LYS A 169 -7.30 0.47 29.23
C LYS A 169 -7.09 -1.04 29.45
N GLY A 170 -6.85 -1.46 30.69
CA GLY A 170 -6.53 -2.85 31.02
C GLY A 170 -5.11 -3.24 30.56
N ALA A 171 -4.96 -4.43 29.95
CA ALA A 171 -3.65 -4.93 29.50
C ALA A 171 -3.10 -4.23 28.25
N LYS A 172 -3.94 -3.50 27.51
CA LYS A 172 -3.56 -2.83 26.26
C LYS A 172 -3.83 -1.33 26.36
N THR A 173 -2.98 -0.53 25.71
CA THR A 173 -3.18 0.92 25.60
C THR A 173 -3.49 1.23 24.15
N TYR A 174 -4.61 1.91 23.94
CA TYR A 174 -5.13 2.32 22.66
C TYR A 174 -5.42 3.82 22.70
N VAL A 175 -5.14 4.52 21.61
CA VAL A 175 -5.38 5.96 21.46
C VAL A 175 -6.26 6.24 20.25
N SER A 176 -7.10 7.27 20.31
CA SER A 176 -7.88 7.66 19.15
C SER A 176 -6.98 8.14 18.02
N THR A 177 -7.48 8.03 16.79
CA THR A 177 -6.79 8.48 15.58
C THR A 177 -6.44 9.96 15.64
N GLU A 178 -7.34 10.80 16.14
CA GLU A 178 -7.13 12.25 16.25
C GLU A 178 -5.97 12.57 17.18
N PHE A 179 -5.96 11.96 18.39
CA PHE A 179 -4.85 12.12 19.31
C PHE A 179 -3.54 11.58 18.72
N ALA A 180 -3.59 10.43 18.05
CA ALA A 180 -2.42 9.83 17.42
C ALA A 180 -1.81 10.76 16.37
N LYS A 181 -2.63 11.40 15.51
CA LYS A 181 -2.16 12.36 14.49
C LYS A 181 -1.43 13.53 15.12
N ASP A 182 -2.03 14.17 16.12
CA ASP A 182 -1.44 15.31 16.81
C ASP A 182 -0.15 14.92 17.54
N TRP A 183 -0.17 13.77 18.22
CA TRP A 183 0.98 13.26 18.97
C TRP A 183 2.14 12.87 18.04
N LEU A 184 1.85 12.24 16.89
CA LEU A 184 2.84 11.82 15.89
C LEU A 184 3.44 13.01 15.15
N ALA A 185 2.68 14.06 14.88
CA ALA A 185 3.17 15.27 14.20
C ALA A 185 4.37 15.93 14.91
N GLY A 186 4.47 15.77 16.23
CA GLY A 186 5.60 16.25 17.03
C GLY A 186 6.80 15.29 17.13
N ARG A 187 6.77 14.12 16.48
CA ARG A 187 7.81 13.08 16.60
C ARG A 187 8.77 13.11 15.43
N ARG A 188 10.07 13.18 15.73
CA ARG A 188 11.15 13.22 14.74
C ARG A 188 11.14 12.01 13.78
N GLY A 189 10.76 10.83 14.25
CA GLY A 189 10.76 9.60 13.45
C GLY A 189 9.50 9.39 12.62
N PHE A 190 8.45 10.19 12.84
CA PHE A 190 7.22 10.09 12.08
C PHE A 190 7.34 10.84 10.75
N VAL A 191 6.92 10.16 9.68
CA VAL A 191 6.77 10.76 8.34
C VAL A 191 5.28 10.85 8.05
N PRO A 192 4.72 12.06 7.86
CA PRO A 192 3.34 12.23 7.42
C PRO A 192 3.10 11.52 6.10
N THR A 193 1.88 11.04 5.90
CA THR A 193 1.53 10.37 4.65
C THR A 193 1.43 11.40 3.52
N THR A 194 2.29 11.29 2.51
CA THR A 194 2.38 12.23 1.38
C THR A 194 1.72 11.70 0.12
N CYS A 195 1.52 10.39 0.02
CA CYS A 195 0.99 9.73 -1.18
C CYS A 195 -0.49 10.02 -1.48
N TRP A 196 -1.23 10.62 -0.54
CA TRP A 196 -2.63 11.01 -0.74
C TRP A 196 -2.81 12.31 -1.53
N THR A 197 -1.74 13.08 -1.77
CA THR A 197 -1.85 14.21 -2.71
C THR A 197 -1.89 13.67 -4.13
N TYR A 198 -3.09 13.46 -4.67
CA TYR A 198 -3.27 13.07 -6.06
C TYR A 198 -2.91 14.25 -6.98
N THR A 199 -1.62 14.34 -7.31
CA THR A 199 -1.02 15.44 -8.07
C THR A 199 -1.49 15.45 -9.52
N ALA A 200 -1.30 16.58 -10.21
CA ALA A 200 -1.53 16.65 -11.65
C ALA A 200 -0.68 15.63 -12.42
N GLN A 201 0.58 15.43 -12.00
CA GLN A 201 1.48 14.49 -12.66
C GLN A 201 1.02 13.04 -12.53
N ARG A 202 0.54 12.65 -11.34
CA ARG A 202 -0.04 11.33 -11.13
C ARG A 202 -1.32 11.14 -11.94
N ALA A 203 -2.22 12.13 -11.91
CA ALA A 203 -3.44 12.10 -12.69
C ALA A 203 -3.16 11.95 -14.20
N MET A 204 -2.15 12.65 -14.73
CA MET A 204 -1.73 12.50 -16.14
C MET A 204 -1.18 11.11 -16.45
N GLN A 205 -0.43 10.48 -15.53
CA GLN A 205 0.04 9.12 -15.69
C GLN A 205 -1.11 8.11 -15.69
N ASP A 206 -2.03 8.23 -14.73
CA ASP A 206 -3.21 7.35 -14.64
C ASP A 206 -4.10 7.49 -15.88
N ILE A 207 -4.31 8.72 -16.38
CA ILE A 207 -4.98 8.96 -17.66
C ILE A 207 -4.26 8.23 -18.80
N ARG A 208 -2.95 8.41 -18.95
CA ARG A 208 -2.17 7.76 -20.02
C ARG A 208 -2.31 6.24 -20.02
N LEU A 209 -2.38 5.63 -18.83
CA LEU A 209 -2.44 4.18 -18.65
C LEU A 209 -3.87 3.63 -18.58
N ALA A 210 -4.90 4.48 -18.48
CA ALA A 210 -6.27 4.07 -18.28
C ALA A 210 -6.74 3.11 -19.39
N SER A 211 -7.08 1.86 -19.05
CA SER A 211 -7.44 0.82 -20.03
C SER A 211 -8.92 0.85 -20.46
N SER A 212 -9.75 1.58 -19.73
CA SER A 212 -11.19 1.75 -19.98
C SER A 212 -11.63 3.18 -19.66
N ILE A 213 -12.81 3.56 -20.16
CA ILE A 213 -13.39 4.88 -19.88
C ILE A 213 -13.68 5.09 -18.38
N ASP A 214 -14.05 4.04 -17.66
CA ASP A 214 -14.29 4.11 -16.21
C ASP A 214 -13.01 4.44 -15.43
N VAL A 215 -11.90 3.77 -15.75
CA VAL A 215 -10.58 4.03 -15.12
C VAL A 215 -10.11 5.46 -15.41
N PHE A 216 -10.42 5.97 -16.61
CA PHE A 216 -10.15 7.36 -16.97
C PHE A 216 -11.02 8.34 -16.16
N ALA A 217 -12.32 8.09 -16.03
CA ALA A 217 -13.24 8.91 -15.24
C ALA A 217 -12.83 8.93 -13.75
N ASP A 218 -12.42 7.79 -13.19
CA ASP A 218 -11.90 7.68 -11.83
C ASP A 218 -10.63 8.53 -11.62
N ALA A 219 -9.76 8.60 -12.62
CA ALA A 219 -8.58 9.46 -12.56
C ALA A 219 -8.95 10.95 -12.52
N LEU A 220 -9.94 11.38 -13.30
CA LEU A 220 -10.46 12.76 -13.23
C LEU A 220 -11.12 13.05 -11.88
N SER A 221 -11.94 12.13 -11.39
CA SER A 221 -12.67 12.24 -10.11
C SER A 221 -11.72 12.40 -8.93
N ARG A 222 -10.69 11.54 -8.82
CA ARG A 222 -9.66 11.64 -7.78
C ARG A 222 -8.91 12.98 -7.84
N ARG A 223 -8.68 13.52 -9.05
CA ARG A 223 -8.04 14.84 -9.21
C ARG A 223 -8.93 15.98 -8.76
N ALA A 224 -10.22 15.95 -9.11
CA ALA A 224 -11.20 16.93 -8.64
C ALA A 224 -11.28 16.94 -7.10
N GLN A 225 -11.36 15.75 -6.49
CA GLN A 225 -11.40 15.58 -5.04
C GLN A 225 -10.13 16.11 -4.36
N ALA A 226 -8.95 15.81 -4.89
CA ALA A 226 -7.68 16.29 -4.34
C ALA A 226 -7.54 17.82 -4.40
N LEU A 227 -8.20 18.47 -5.36
CA LEU A 227 -8.29 19.93 -5.45
C LEU A 227 -9.46 20.52 -4.66
N GLN A 228 -10.25 19.68 -3.98
CA GLN A 228 -11.48 20.05 -3.28
C GLN A 228 -12.49 20.79 -4.18
N LEU A 229 -12.50 20.46 -5.48
CA LEU A 229 -13.41 21.06 -6.45
C LEU A 229 -14.74 20.33 -6.45
N SER A 230 -15.82 21.04 -6.13
CA SER A 230 -17.18 20.52 -6.30
C SER A 230 -17.57 20.46 -7.78
N ASN A 231 -18.53 19.60 -8.14
CA ASN A 231 -19.05 19.54 -9.51
C ASN A 231 -19.60 20.89 -9.99
N GLY A 232 -20.14 21.73 -9.09
CA GLY A 232 -20.60 23.08 -9.41
C GLY A 232 -19.44 24.04 -9.72
N ALA A 233 -18.33 23.94 -8.97
CA ALA A 233 -17.13 24.74 -9.24
C ALA A 233 -16.49 24.35 -10.58
N LEU A 234 -16.44 23.06 -10.89
CA LEU A 234 -15.97 22.57 -12.19
C LEU A 234 -16.89 23.01 -13.34
N ALA A 235 -18.21 22.89 -13.19
CA ALA A 235 -19.17 23.38 -14.18
C ALA A 235 -18.95 24.87 -14.49
N ALA A 236 -18.81 25.70 -13.45
CA ALA A 236 -18.53 27.13 -13.60
C ALA A 236 -17.18 27.42 -14.29
N ALA A 237 -16.14 26.64 -13.98
CA ALA A 237 -14.80 26.83 -14.56
C ALA A 237 -14.68 26.34 -16.01
N THR A 238 -15.50 25.36 -16.41
CA THR A 238 -15.43 24.71 -17.72
C THR A 238 -16.46 25.22 -18.72
N GLY A 239 -17.55 25.84 -18.23
CA GLY A 239 -18.72 26.17 -19.03
C GLY A 239 -19.65 24.96 -19.30
N LEU A 240 -19.33 23.78 -18.77
CA LEU A 240 -20.19 22.60 -18.83
C LEU A 240 -21.34 22.69 -17.83
N THR A 241 -22.43 21.97 -18.07
CA THR A 241 -23.48 21.80 -17.05
C THR A 241 -22.98 20.88 -15.92
N LYS A 242 -23.59 20.99 -14.74
CA LYS A 242 -23.27 20.12 -13.61
C LYS A 242 -23.47 18.63 -13.95
N ASP A 243 -24.49 18.31 -14.74
CA ASP A 243 -24.79 16.93 -15.16
C ASP A 243 -23.73 16.41 -16.14
N GLN A 244 -23.25 17.25 -17.07
CA GLN A 244 -22.13 16.89 -17.94
C GLN A 244 -20.86 16.59 -17.11
N VAL A 245 -20.55 17.43 -16.11
CA VAL A 245 -19.41 17.18 -15.21
C VAL A 245 -19.56 15.85 -14.47
N VAL A 246 -20.76 15.54 -13.95
CA VAL A 246 -21.03 14.25 -13.29
C VAL A 246 -20.74 13.07 -14.22
N VAL A 247 -21.18 13.14 -15.48
CA VAL A 247 -20.94 12.07 -16.46
C VAL A 247 -19.44 11.93 -16.76
N TRP A 248 -18.70 13.03 -16.89
CA TRP A 248 -17.25 12.98 -17.13
C TRP A 248 -16.44 12.43 -15.95
N LEU A 249 -16.91 12.62 -14.71
CA LEU A 249 -16.20 12.19 -13.50
C LEU A 249 -16.60 10.80 -13.00
N GLY A 250 -17.61 10.14 -13.58
CA GLY A 250 -18.07 8.86 -13.05
C GLY A 250 -18.93 8.02 -14.00
N GLY A 251 -18.91 8.33 -15.30
CA GLY A 251 -19.66 7.59 -16.29
C GLY A 251 -19.00 7.60 -17.66
N VAL A 252 -19.80 7.28 -18.68
CA VAL A 252 -19.37 7.28 -20.08
C VAL A 252 -19.82 8.58 -20.75
N PRO A 253 -18.93 9.58 -20.91
CA PRO A 253 -19.29 10.84 -21.55
C PRO A 253 -19.57 10.67 -23.03
N PRO A 254 -20.39 11.57 -23.63
CA PRO A 254 -20.52 11.63 -25.08
C PRO A 254 -19.16 11.96 -25.72
N LEU A 255 -19.01 11.57 -26.99
CA LEU A 255 -17.81 11.88 -27.77
C LEU A 255 -17.73 13.39 -28.05
N ASP A 256 -17.15 14.14 -27.12
CA ASP A 256 -17.01 15.59 -27.17
C ASP A 256 -15.56 15.99 -26.81
N PRO A 257 -14.70 16.18 -27.82
CA PRO A 257 -13.32 16.61 -27.61
C PRO A 257 -13.20 17.97 -26.90
N GLN A 258 -14.15 18.89 -27.12
CA GLN A 258 -14.09 20.22 -26.53
C GLN A 258 -14.39 20.17 -25.03
N ALA A 259 -15.38 19.37 -24.63
CA ALA A 259 -15.66 19.12 -23.22
C ALA A 259 -14.48 18.45 -22.51
N ALA A 260 -13.80 17.50 -23.17
CA ALA A 260 -12.61 16.85 -22.64
C ALA A 260 -11.43 17.83 -22.41
N VAL A 261 -11.22 18.76 -23.35
CA VAL A 261 -10.23 19.84 -23.21
C VAL A 261 -10.63 20.78 -22.06
N ALA A 262 -11.92 21.16 -21.98
CA ALA A 262 -12.43 22.06 -20.96
C ALA A 262 -12.23 21.51 -19.54
N ILE A 263 -12.51 20.22 -19.32
CA ILE A 263 -12.37 19.60 -17.99
C ILE A 263 -10.92 19.47 -17.53
N ALA A 264 -9.96 19.36 -18.45
CA ALA A 264 -8.55 19.20 -18.12
C ALA A 264 -7.94 20.42 -17.43
N ALA A 265 -8.29 21.63 -17.89
CA ALA A 265 -7.70 22.88 -17.45
C ALA A 265 -7.87 23.18 -15.94
N PRO A 266 -9.08 23.18 -15.35
CA PRO A 266 -9.24 23.43 -13.90
C PRO A 266 -8.64 22.31 -13.04
N LEU A 267 -8.43 21.12 -13.60
CA LEU A 267 -7.76 20.01 -12.92
C LEU A 267 -6.22 20.11 -13.00
N GLY A 268 -5.68 21.08 -13.75
CA GLY A 268 -4.26 21.25 -13.99
C GLY A 268 -3.65 20.11 -14.81
N LEU A 269 -4.44 19.52 -15.72
CA LEU A 269 -4.04 18.41 -16.57
C LEU A 269 -3.67 18.91 -17.97
N ASP A 270 -2.85 18.14 -18.69
CA ASP A 270 -2.58 18.40 -20.10
C ASP A 270 -3.86 18.19 -20.95
N PRO A 271 -4.37 19.23 -21.64
CA PRO A 271 -5.62 19.12 -22.37
C PRO A 271 -5.56 18.16 -23.57
N ALA A 272 -4.41 18.08 -24.25
CA ALA A 272 -4.26 17.24 -25.44
C ALA A 272 -4.23 15.75 -25.07
N LEU A 273 -3.49 15.40 -24.01
CA LEU A 273 -3.46 14.05 -23.43
C LEU A 273 -4.85 13.64 -22.96
N THR A 274 -5.53 14.51 -22.22
CA THR A 274 -6.86 14.23 -21.65
C THR A 274 -7.89 14.00 -22.75
N ALA A 275 -7.96 14.88 -23.75
CA ALA A 275 -8.90 14.76 -24.85
C ALA A 275 -8.59 13.56 -25.76
N GLY A 276 -7.32 13.37 -26.14
CA GLY A 276 -6.92 12.27 -27.00
C GLY A 276 -7.23 10.91 -26.37
N ARG A 277 -6.93 10.75 -25.08
CA ARG A 277 -7.20 9.49 -24.36
C ARG A 277 -8.70 9.24 -24.15
N ALA A 278 -9.48 10.28 -23.82
CA ALA A 278 -10.92 10.15 -23.69
C ALA A 278 -11.57 9.65 -24.99
N ILE A 279 -11.23 10.27 -26.13
CA ILE A 279 -11.75 9.91 -27.46
C ILE A 279 -11.42 8.45 -27.79
N GLU A 280 -10.17 8.03 -27.60
CA GLU A 280 -9.73 6.66 -27.85
C GLU A 280 -10.57 5.65 -27.04
N LEU A 281 -10.75 5.91 -25.74
CA LEU A 281 -11.45 4.99 -24.83
C LEU A 281 -12.96 4.95 -25.10
N ILE A 282 -13.59 6.09 -25.42
CA ILE A 282 -15.01 6.15 -25.79
C ILE A 282 -15.24 5.35 -27.07
N LEU A 283 -14.41 5.53 -28.11
CA LEU A 283 -14.54 4.79 -29.37
C LEU A 283 -14.35 3.28 -29.16
N ARG A 284 -13.40 2.87 -28.32
CA ARG A 284 -13.20 1.45 -27.98
C ARG A 284 -14.37 0.83 -27.23
N SER A 285 -15.07 1.59 -26.39
CA SER A 285 -16.25 1.09 -25.67
C SER A 285 -17.51 0.90 -26.54
N GLN A 286 -17.52 1.47 -27.75
CA GLN A 286 -18.64 1.38 -28.70
C GLN A 286 -18.46 0.26 -29.75
N ALA A 287 -17.24 -0.29 -29.85
CA ALA A 287 -16.90 -1.38 -30.76
C ALA A 287 -17.20 -2.75 -30.13
#